data_AF-A0A3D0M0H4-F1
#
_entry.id   AF-A0A3D0M0H4-F1
#
_cell.length_a   1.000
_cell.length_b   1.000
_cell.length_c   1.000
_cell.angle_alpha   90.00
_cell.angle_beta   90.00
_cell.angle_gamma   90.00
#
_symmetry.space_group_name_H-M   'P 1'
#
loop_
_entity.id
_entity.type
_entity.pdbx_description
1 polymer ?
#
loop_
_entity_poly.entity_id
_entity_poly.type
_entity_poly.pdbx_seq_one_letter_code
_entity_poly.pdbx_strand_id
1 'polypeptide(L)'
;MIITANGKEIELRFKTRLMERFEERFGIKDYMKFWKEAANGPSLKVLEIALVTFSDGAIKDVSAAADFIDEYTAQDGKTVYTLYGEIIQGINDNGFFKGKLTADELKAEMESPILDMTEIVNKALSDVSKEYVVGAGQNVSKQAALQLTNRE
;
A
#
# COMPACT_ATOMS: atom_id res chain seq x y z
N MET A 1 16.65 0.42 15.57
CA MET A 1 15.75 -0.72 15.81
C MET A 1 16.55 -1.99 15.58
N ILE A 2 16.41 -3.02 16.42
CA ILE A 2 17.11 -4.30 16.23
C ILE A 2 16.10 -5.35 15.77
N ILE A 3 16.45 -6.11 14.74
CA ILE A 3 15.69 -7.27 14.28
C ILE A 3 16.58 -8.49 14.43
N THR A 4 16.02 -9.56 15.00
CA THR A 4 16.74 -10.82 15.22
C THR A 4 16.17 -11.92 14.33
N ALA A 5 17.06 -12.60 13.61
CA ALA A 5 16.75 -13.76 12.78
C ALA A 5 17.71 -14.90 13.13
N ASN A 6 17.20 -15.97 13.74
CA ASN A 6 17.98 -17.16 14.10
C ASN A 6 19.31 -16.84 14.83
N GLY A 7 19.26 -15.93 15.81
CA GLY A 7 20.43 -15.49 16.58
C GLY A 7 21.33 -14.46 15.89
N LYS A 8 21.08 -14.10 14.62
CA LYS A 8 21.71 -12.95 13.96
C LYS A 8 20.90 -11.69 14.26
N GLU A 9 21.58 -10.65 14.73
CA GLU A 9 20.98 -9.35 14.96
C GLU A 9 21.41 -8.38 13.86
N ILE A 10 20.44 -7.65 13.31
CA ILE A 10 20.70 -6.50 12.44
C ILE A 10 20.14 -5.24 13.10
N GLU A 11 20.92 -4.16 13.04
CA GLU A 11 20.46 -2.84 13.44
C GLU A 11 19.92 -2.11 12.20
N LEU A 12 18.62 -1.81 12.19
CA LEU A 12 18.01 -0.89 11.25
C LEU A 12 18.04 0.54 11.80
N ARG A 13 18.55 1.45 10.96
CA ARG A 13 18.74 2.87 11.24
C ARG A 13 17.87 3.71 10.32
N PHE A 14 16.93 4.43 10.92
CA PHE A 14 16.05 5.36 10.21
C PHE A 14 16.64 6.77 10.30
N LYS A 15 17.64 7.07 9.46
CA LYS A 15 18.25 8.40 9.36
C LYS A 15 17.67 9.11 8.14
N THR A 16 17.51 10.44 8.17
CA THR A 16 16.97 11.24 7.06
C THR A 16 17.56 10.85 5.70
N ARG A 17 18.90 10.75 5.59
CA ARG A 17 19.60 10.35 4.36
C ARG A 17 19.23 8.95 3.85
N LEU A 18 18.97 8.00 4.75
CA LEU A 18 18.59 6.63 4.37
C LEU A 18 17.12 6.57 3.94
N MET A 19 16.26 7.36 4.59
CA MET A 19 14.87 7.52 4.20
C MET A 19 14.77 8.14 2.80
N GLU A 20 15.47 9.25 2.55
CA GLU A 20 15.54 9.91 1.25
C GLU A 20 16.05 8.95 0.16
N ARG A 21 17.13 8.21 0.41
CA ARG A 21 17.64 7.19 -0.54
C ARG A 21 16.59 6.12 -0.86
N PHE A 22 15.81 5.70 0.14
CA PHE A 22 14.75 4.73 -0.05
C PHE A 22 13.59 5.33 -0.87
N GLU A 23 13.19 6.57 -0.57
CA GLU A 23 12.17 7.33 -1.31
C GLU A 23 12.53 7.49 -2.78
N GLU A 24 13.74 7.96 -3.07
CA GLU A 24 14.25 8.16 -4.44
C GLU A 24 14.21 6.85 -5.24
N ARG A 25 14.56 5.73 -4.60
CA ARG A 25 14.65 4.43 -5.28
C ARG A 25 13.32 3.89 -5.75
N PHE A 26 12.24 4.21 -5.04
CA PHE A 26 10.88 3.79 -5.39
C PHE A 26 10.02 4.92 -5.97
N GLY A 27 10.56 6.15 -6.08
CA GLY A 27 9.81 7.31 -6.55
C GLY A 27 8.63 7.65 -5.63
N ILE A 28 8.82 7.50 -4.31
CA ILE A 28 7.74 7.61 -3.32
C ILE A 28 7.29 9.07 -3.19
N LYS A 29 5.99 9.31 -3.34
CA LYS A 29 5.37 10.63 -3.14
C LYS A 29 4.60 10.75 -1.83
N ASP A 30 3.99 9.64 -1.40
CA ASP A 30 3.29 9.51 -0.13
C ASP A 30 3.83 8.28 0.59
N TYR A 31 4.61 8.53 1.64
CA TYR A 31 5.34 7.50 2.36
C TYR A 31 4.41 6.54 3.11
N MET A 32 3.34 7.06 3.73
CA MET A 32 2.36 6.23 4.44
C MET A 32 1.60 5.34 3.47
N LYS A 33 1.09 5.94 2.39
CA LYS A 33 0.37 5.18 1.36
C LYS A 33 1.22 4.06 0.76
N PHE A 34 2.50 4.35 0.45
CA PHE A 34 3.43 3.36 -0.07
C PHE A 34 3.61 2.17 0.87
N TRP A 35 3.90 2.41 2.15
CA TRP A 35 4.13 1.32 3.12
C TRP A 35 2.87 0.49 3.37
N LYS A 36 1.70 1.13 3.32
CA LYS A 36 0.41 0.46 3.41
C LYS A 36 0.11 -0.43 2.21
N GLU A 37 0.35 0.07 1.00
CA GLU A 37 0.26 -0.72 -0.24
C GLU A 37 1.23 -1.91 -0.21
N ALA A 38 2.47 -1.66 0.19
CA ALA A 38 3.49 -2.68 0.30
C ALA A 38 3.11 -3.77 1.32
N ALA A 39 2.51 -3.41 2.47
CA ALA A 39 2.10 -4.38 3.48
C ALA A 39 0.84 -5.19 3.12
N ASN A 40 -0.09 -4.63 2.33
CA ASN A 40 -1.32 -5.32 1.92
C ASN A 40 -1.06 -6.43 0.88
N GLY A 41 -0.06 -6.26 0.02
CA GLY A 41 0.45 -7.29 -0.88
C GLY A 41 1.96 -7.38 -0.74
N PRO A 42 2.49 -8.08 0.29
CA PRO A 42 3.88 -7.99 0.73
C PRO A 42 4.86 -8.23 -0.40
N SER A 43 5.37 -7.13 -0.96
CA SER A 43 6.40 -7.18 -1.98
C SER A 43 7.72 -7.52 -1.29
N LEU A 44 8.23 -8.74 -1.48
CA LEU A 44 9.55 -9.13 -0.97
C LEU A 44 10.64 -8.16 -1.44
N LYS A 45 10.47 -7.59 -2.65
CA LYS A 45 11.41 -6.62 -3.18
C LYS A 45 11.53 -5.36 -2.34
N VAL A 46 10.40 -4.88 -1.81
CA VAL A 46 10.40 -3.70 -0.94
C VAL A 46 11.12 -4.01 0.37
N LEU A 47 10.91 -5.19 0.96
CA LEU A 47 11.63 -5.62 2.17
C LEU A 47 13.13 -5.78 1.94
N GLU A 48 13.55 -6.48 0.88
CA GLU A 48 14.96 -6.64 0.53
C GLU A 48 15.67 -5.29 0.47
N ILE A 49 15.04 -4.33 -0.23
CA ILE A 49 15.60 -3.00 -0.43
C ILE A 49 15.58 -2.18 0.86
N ALA A 50 14.54 -2.32 1.68
CA ALA A 50 14.45 -1.67 2.99
C ALA A 50 15.55 -2.18 3.91
N LEU A 51 15.75 -3.49 3.98
CA LEU A 51 16.80 -4.13 4.77
C LEU A 51 18.21 -3.70 4.32
N VAL A 52 18.49 -3.73 3.01
CA VAL A 52 19.77 -3.23 2.48
C VAL A 52 19.98 -1.76 2.83
N THR A 53 18.94 -0.94 2.70
CA THR A 53 19.05 0.51 2.87
C THR A 53 19.21 0.89 4.34
N PHE A 54 18.32 0.40 5.20
CA PHE A 54 18.26 0.80 6.61
C PHE A 54 19.27 0.07 7.48
N SER A 55 19.83 -1.06 7.05
CA SER A 55 20.94 -1.70 7.76
C SER A 55 22.26 -0.92 7.69
N ASP A 56 22.30 0.21 6.95
CA ASP A 56 23.45 1.13 6.86
C ASP A 56 24.77 0.40 6.51
N GLY A 57 24.66 -0.61 5.64
CA GLY A 57 25.80 -1.40 5.14
C GLY A 57 26.07 -2.71 5.88
N ALA A 58 25.26 -3.10 6.87
CA ALA A 58 25.35 -4.43 7.49
C ALA A 58 24.84 -5.53 6.54
N ILE A 59 23.78 -5.27 5.78
CA ILE A 59 23.33 -6.13 4.67
C ILE A 59 23.89 -5.55 3.37
N LYS A 60 24.65 -6.36 2.62
CA LYS A 60 25.43 -5.89 1.47
C LYS A 60 24.61 -5.73 0.19
N ASP A 61 23.65 -6.62 -0.01
CA ASP A 61 22.86 -6.68 -1.23
C ASP A 61 21.52 -7.39 -0.99
N VAL A 62 20.72 -7.48 -2.05
CA VAL A 62 19.38 -8.07 -2.01
C VAL A 62 19.39 -9.58 -1.80
N SER A 63 20.48 -10.28 -2.14
CA SER A 63 20.60 -11.73 -1.87
C SER A 63 20.78 -11.95 -0.37
N ALA A 64 21.70 -11.22 0.25
CA ALA A 64 21.88 -11.27 1.70
C ALA A 64 20.62 -10.82 2.47
N ALA A 65 19.83 -9.90 1.89
CA ALA A 65 18.54 -9.51 2.45
C ALA A 65 17.50 -10.63 2.36
N ALA A 66 17.44 -11.35 1.23
CA ALA A 66 16.56 -12.50 1.06
C ALA A 66 16.91 -13.62 2.05
N ASP A 67 18.20 -13.95 2.19
CA ASP A 67 18.68 -14.93 3.17
C ASP A 67 18.26 -14.55 4.60
N PHE A 68 18.34 -13.24 4.95
CA PHE A 68 17.89 -12.76 6.25
C PHE A 68 16.37 -12.90 6.43
N ILE A 69 15.56 -12.67 5.37
CA ILE A 69 14.11 -12.85 5.41
C ILE A 69 13.76 -14.34 5.60
N ASP A 70 14.46 -15.24 4.93
CA ASP A 70 14.29 -16.69 5.08
C ASP A 70 14.60 -17.13 6.52
N GLU A 71 15.73 -16.67 7.08
CA GLU A 71 16.09 -16.91 8.48
C GLU A 71 15.09 -16.30 9.47
N TYR A 72 14.54 -15.13 9.14
CA TYR A 72 13.54 -14.47 9.98
C TYR A 72 12.24 -15.28 10.01
N THR A 73 11.74 -15.69 8.84
CA THR A 73 10.47 -16.41 8.68
C THR A 73 10.52 -17.89 9.06
N ALA A 74 11.71 -18.45 9.21
CA ALA A 74 11.91 -19.79 9.78
C ALA A 74 11.59 -19.87 11.29
N GLN A 75 11.49 -18.72 11.97
CA GLN A 75 11.17 -18.64 13.40
C GLN A 75 9.66 -18.73 13.65
N ASP A 76 9.26 -19.34 14.77
CA ASP A 76 7.85 -19.50 15.12
C ASP A 76 7.12 -18.14 15.24
N GLY A 77 5.95 -18.03 14.61
CA GLY A 77 5.14 -16.81 14.57
C GLY A 77 5.73 -15.63 13.76
N LYS A 78 6.92 -15.77 13.16
CA LYS A 78 7.51 -14.75 12.30
C LYS A 78 7.11 -14.96 10.85
N THR A 79 6.44 -13.96 10.28
CA THR A 79 6.02 -13.96 8.88
C THR A 79 6.57 -12.73 8.16
N VAL A 80 6.48 -12.72 6.83
CA VAL A 80 6.79 -11.53 6.02
C VAL A 80 5.97 -10.31 6.48
N TYR A 81 4.71 -10.51 6.85
CA TYR A 81 3.85 -9.45 7.39
C TYR A 81 4.34 -8.95 8.76
N THR A 82 4.83 -9.85 9.62
CA THR A 82 5.43 -9.49 10.91
C THR A 82 6.64 -8.58 10.69
N LEU A 83 7.50 -8.91 9.73
CA LEU A 83 8.67 -8.10 9.38
C LEU A 83 8.28 -6.71 8.84
N TYR A 84 7.25 -6.65 7.98
CA TYR A 84 6.69 -5.37 7.54
C TYR A 84 6.22 -4.52 8.71
N GLY A 85 5.41 -5.10 9.60
CA GLY A 85 4.88 -4.39 10.77
C GLY A 85 6.00 -3.85 11.67
N GLU A 86 7.03 -4.66 11.93
CA GLU A 86 8.19 -4.27 12.71
C GLU A 86 8.95 -3.09 12.08
N ILE A 87 9.22 -3.13 10.76
CA ILE A 87 9.90 -2.04 10.06
C ILE A 87 9.05 -0.77 10.05
N ILE A 88 7.75 -0.88 9.77
CA ILE A 88 6.81 0.25 9.75
C ILE A 88 6.71 0.91 11.13
N GLN A 89 6.66 0.12 12.20
CA GLN A 89 6.71 0.63 13.57
C GLN A 89 8.03 1.37 13.82
N GLY A 90 9.17 0.80 13.40
CA GLY A 90 10.47 1.45 13.52
C GLY A 90 10.54 2.81 12.81
N ILE A 91 9.96 2.92 11.62
CA ILE A 91 9.83 4.18 10.87
C ILE A 91 8.97 5.18 11.64
N ASN A 92 7.81 4.72 12.14
CA ASN A 92 6.89 5.54 12.93
C ASN A 92 7.52 6.09 14.21
N ASP A 93 8.24 5.25 14.97
CA ASP A 93 8.89 5.64 16.23
C ASP A 93 9.94 6.74 16.03
N ASN A 94 10.50 6.83 14.82
CA ASN A 94 11.45 7.86 14.42
C ASN A 94 10.78 9.10 13.79
N GLY A 95 9.46 9.10 13.63
CA GLY A 95 8.67 10.26 13.22
C GLY A 95 8.72 10.58 11.72
N PHE A 96 8.95 9.58 10.87
CA PHE A 96 9.00 9.76 9.41
C PHE A 96 7.64 9.68 8.71
N PHE A 97 6.57 9.44 9.45
CA PHE A 97 5.22 9.65 8.96
C PHE A 97 4.75 11.08 9.24
N LYS A 98 3.47 11.40 8.98
CA LYS A 98 2.86 12.72 9.26
C LYS A 98 2.94 13.14 10.75
N GLY A 99 3.35 12.23 11.62
CA GLY A 99 3.69 12.39 13.01
C GLY A 99 4.10 11.03 13.60
N LYS A 100 4.46 10.99 14.88
CA LYS A 100 4.58 9.72 15.61
C LYS A 100 3.18 9.27 16.00
N LEU A 101 2.66 8.27 15.32
CA LEU A 101 1.39 7.64 15.64
C LEU A 101 1.58 6.73 16.86
N THR A 102 0.54 6.61 17.68
CA THR A 102 0.45 5.54 18.66
C THR A 102 0.33 4.19 17.95
N ALA A 103 0.56 3.09 18.68
CA ALA A 103 0.41 1.75 18.11
C ALA A 103 -1.01 1.50 17.55
N ASP A 104 -2.03 1.99 18.25
CA ASP A 104 -3.43 1.85 17.84
C ASP A 104 -3.75 2.70 16.59
N GLU A 105 -3.26 3.95 16.54
CA GLU A 105 -3.43 4.81 15.37
C GLU A 105 -2.70 4.25 14.14
N LEU A 106 -1.48 3.75 14.33
CA LEU A 106 -0.72 3.13 13.25
C LEU A 106 -1.43 1.88 12.73
N LYS A 107 -1.92 1.03 13.63
CA LYS A 107 -2.69 -0.15 13.25
C LYS A 107 -3.95 0.22 12.47
N ALA A 108 -4.72 1.19 12.95
CA ALA A 108 -5.92 1.68 12.27
C ALA A 108 -5.60 2.26 10.89
N GLU A 109 -4.50 3.00 10.76
CA GLU A 109 -4.04 3.54 9.48
C GLU A 109 -3.69 2.41 8.50
N MET A 110 -2.97 1.39 8.96
CA MET A 110 -2.58 0.23 8.14
C MET A 110 -3.79 -0.62 7.70
N GLU A 111 -4.79 -0.79 8.56
CA GLU A 111 -6.01 -1.57 8.26
C GLU A 111 -7.04 -0.81 7.43
N SER A 112 -6.97 0.53 7.40
CA SER A 112 -7.93 1.32 6.63
C SER A 112 -7.79 1.03 5.13
N PRO A 113 -8.86 1.14 4.31
CA PRO A 113 -8.75 0.90 2.89
C PRO A 113 -7.78 1.89 2.21
N ILE A 114 -7.05 1.42 1.20
CA ILE A 114 -6.25 2.31 0.35
C ILE A 114 -7.23 3.03 -0.56
N LEU A 115 -7.42 4.33 -0.32
CA LEU A 115 -8.30 5.16 -1.15
C LEU A 115 -7.50 5.70 -2.33
N ASP A 116 -7.82 5.22 -3.54
CA ASP A 116 -7.45 5.90 -4.78
C ASP A 116 -8.60 6.81 -5.21
N MET A 117 -8.44 8.11 -4.98
CA MET A 117 -9.44 9.12 -5.37
C MET A 117 -9.74 9.07 -6.87
N THR A 118 -8.80 8.68 -7.71
CA THR A 118 -9.00 8.52 -9.15
C THR A 118 -10.00 7.40 -9.42
N GLU A 119 -9.86 6.29 -8.70
CA GLU A 119 -10.73 5.11 -8.83
C GLU A 119 -12.12 5.38 -8.25
N ILE A 120 -12.20 6.12 -7.15
CA ILE A 120 -13.46 6.56 -6.53
C ILE A 120 -14.23 7.51 -7.47
N VAL A 121 -13.56 8.50 -8.05
CA VAL A 121 -14.17 9.42 -9.02
C VAL A 121 -14.64 8.67 -10.27
N ASN A 122 -13.82 7.75 -10.78
CA ASN A 122 -14.19 6.92 -11.94
C ASN A 122 -15.39 6.02 -11.63
N LYS A 123 -15.46 5.44 -10.43
CA LYS A 123 -16.60 4.64 -9.98
C LYS A 123 -17.87 5.49 -9.86
N ALA A 124 -17.77 6.66 -9.22
CA ALA A 124 -18.89 7.61 -9.10
C ALA A 124 -19.39 8.07 -10.48
N LEU A 125 -18.49 8.41 -11.42
CA LEU A 125 -18.85 8.76 -12.80
C LEU A 125 -19.52 7.58 -13.54
N SER A 126 -19.06 6.35 -13.30
CA SER A 126 -19.67 5.15 -13.90
C SER A 126 -21.06 4.85 -13.36
N ASP A 127 -21.30 5.10 -12.06
CA ASP A 127 -22.60 4.84 -11.44
C ASP A 127 -23.62 5.91 -11.82
N VAL A 128 -23.21 7.19 -11.91
CA VAL A 128 -24.04 8.26 -12.50
C VAL A 128 -24.37 7.94 -13.96
N SER A 129 -23.40 7.46 -14.76
CA SER A 129 -23.64 7.09 -16.16
C SER A 129 -24.68 5.97 -16.30
N LYS A 130 -24.74 5.02 -15.37
CA LYS A 130 -25.77 3.96 -15.36
C LYS A 130 -27.17 4.51 -15.07
N GLU A 131 -27.31 5.47 -14.16
CA GLU A 131 -28.60 6.11 -13.87
C GLU A 131 -29.14 6.89 -15.09
N TYR A 132 -28.28 7.55 -15.86
CA TYR A 132 -28.70 8.28 -17.07
C TYR A 132 -29.11 7.37 -18.24
N VAL A 133 -28.51 6.16 -18.36
CA VAL A 133 -28.87 5.22 -19.44
C VAL A 133 -30.22 4.55 -19.19
N VAL A 134 -30.62 4.33 -17.93
CA VAL A 134 -31.94 3.74 -17.59
C VAL A 134 -33.08 4.75 -17.80
N GLY A 135 -32.82 6.06 -17.64
CA GLY A 135 -33.83 7.11 -17.85
C GLY A 135 -34.14 7.46 -19.31
N ALA A 136 -33.19 7.29 -20.23
CA ALA A 136 -33.36 7.67 -21.63
C ALA A 136 -34.03 6.58 -22.50
N GLY A 137 -34.03 5.32 -22.06
CA GLY A 137 -34.51 4.18 -22.84
C GLY A 137 -36.03 3.96 -22.85
N GLN A 138 -36.81 4.60 -21.97
CA GLN A 138 -38.25 4.32 -21.86
C GLN A 138 -39.19 5.36 -22.48
N ASN A 139 -38.72 6.54 -22.88
CA ASN A 139 -39.62 7.60 -23.39
C ASN A 139 -39.67 7.74 -24.92
N VAL A 140 -38.76 7.12 -25.68
CA VAL A 140 -38.76 7.28 -27.15
C VAL A 140 -39.70 6.30 -27.86
N SER A 141 -40.08 5.18 -27.22
CA SER A 141 -40.87 4.14 -27.88
C SER A 141 -42.39 4.32 -27.84
N LYS A 142 -42.93 5.30 -27.10
CA LYS A 142 -44.40 5.53 -27.02
C LYS A 142 -44.92 6.61 -27.96
N GLN A 143 -44.08 7.51 -28.49
CA GLN A 143 -44.53 8.56 -29.41
C GLN A 143 -44.45 8.16 -30.90
N ALA A 144 -43.67 7.13 -31.27
CA ALA A 144 -43.61 6.64 -32.65
C ALA A 144 -44.78 5.71 -33.04
N ALA A 145 -45.53 5.16 -32.07
CA ALA A 145 -46.61 4.19 -32.32
C ALA A 145 -48.01 4.82 -32.49
N LEU A 146 -48.16 6.16 -32.34
CA LEU A 146 -49.45 6.85 -32.36
C LEU A 146 -49.73 7.66 -33.64
N GLN A 147 -48.85 7.65 -34.63
CA GLN A 147 -49.06 8.37 -35.90
C GLN A 147 -49.31 7.47 -37.13
N LEU A 148 -49.41 6.14 -36.97
CA LEU A 148 -49.62 5.22 -38.09
C LEU A 148 -51.03 4.60 -38.15
N THR A 149 -51.95 4.95 -37.25
CA THR A 149 -53.28 4.30 -37.17
C THR A 149 -54.46 5.20 -37.57
N ASN A 150 -54.23 6.41 -38.09
CA ASN A 150 -55.30 7.28 -38.60
C ASN A 150 -55.05 7.65 -40.08
N ARG A 151 -55.05 6.64 -40.94
CA ARG A 151 -55.25 6.81 -42.39
C ARG A 151 -55.95 5.56 -42.93
N GLU A 152 -57.26 5.47 -42.68
CA GLU A 152 -58.25 4.87 -43.57
C GLU A 152 -59.54 5.69 -43.48
#